data_AF-A0AA38LJY9-F1
#
_entry.id   AF-A0AA38LJY9-F1
#
_cell.length_a   1.000
_cell.length_b   1.000
_cell.length_c   1.000
_cell.angle_alpha   90.00
_cell.angle_beta   90.00
_cell.angle_gamma   90.00
#
_symmetry.space_group_name_H-M   'P 1'
#
loop_
_entity.id
_entity.type
_entity.pdbx_description
1 polymer ?
#
loop_
_entity_poly.entity_id
_entity_poly.type
_entity_poly.pdbx_seq_one_letter_code
_entity_poly.pdbx_strand_id
1 'polypeptide(L)' 'FDGSCTTSGCGAGAVLISPEEEIIPLSFKLQFFNTNNTTEYESLLLGMQAAKERGIKNLK' A
#
# COMPACT_ATOMS: atom_id res chain seq x y z
N PHE A 1 -3.34 4.08 -3.63
CA PHE A 1 -3.25 3.28 -2.40
C PHE A 1 -4.62 3.34 -1.75
N ASP A 2 -4.97 2.33 -0.97
CA ASP A 2 -6.23 2.26 -0.25
C ASP A 2 -6.05 1.39 0.99
N GLY A 3 -6.52 1.86 2.13
CA GLY A 3 -6.45 1.13 3.39
C GLY A 3 -7.85 0.89 3.95
N SER A 4 -8.09 -0.32 4.44
CA SER A 4 -9.37 -0.66 5.05
C SER A 4 -9.18 -1.38 6.38
N CYS A 5 -9.99 -1.04 7.38
CA CYS A 5 -10.11 -1.82 8.59
C CYS A 5 -11.55 -2.19 8.94
N THR A 6 -11.71 -3.41 9.44
CA THR A 6 -12.96 -3.95 9.96
C THR A 6 -12.70 -4.61 11.32
N THR A 7 -13.76 -5.07 11.99
CA THR A 7 -13.65 -5.87 13.22
C THR A 7 -12.90 -7.19 13.02
N SER A 8 -12.83 -7.70 11.79
CA SER A 8 -12.13 -8.94 11.44
C SER A 8 -10.66 -8.73 11.11
N GLY A 9 -10.21 -7.48 10.94
CA GLY A 9 -8.82 -7.14 10.67
C GLY A 9 -8.69 -5.93 9.75
N CYS A 10 -7.44 -5.54 9.52
CA CYS A 10 -7.10 -4.44 8.63
C CYS A 10 -6.15 -4.86 7.51
N GLY A 11 -6.23 -4.15 6.40
CA GLY A 11 -5.38 -4.33 5.23
C GLY A 11 -5.04 -3.01 4.56
N ALA A 12 -4.01 -3.08 3.74
CA ALA A 12 -3.52 -1.99 2.91
C ALA A 12 -3.29 -2.50 1.49
N GLY A 13 -3.66 -1.70 0.51
CA GLY A 13 -3.50 -1.96 -0.90
C GLY A 13 -2.75 -0.81 -1.58
N ALA A 14 -1.88 -1.14 -2.52
CA ALA A 14 -1.25 -0.18 -3.40
C ALA A 14 -1.14 -0.76 -4.81
N VAL A 15 -1.03 0.11 -5.80
CA VAL A 15 -0.79 -0.29 -7.18
C VAL A 15 0.39 0.55 -7.67
N LEU A 16 1.42 -0.12 -8.17
CA LEU A 16 2.49 0.55 -8.92
C LEU A 16 2.15 0.40 -10.40
N ILE A 17 2.24 1.50 -11.14
CA ILE A 17 2.02 1.53 -12.58
C ILE A 17 3.32 2.02 -13.21
N SER A 18 3.93 1.21 -14.07
CA SER A 18 5.13 1.64 -14.81
C SER A 18 4.75 2.61 -15.93
N PRO A 19 5.72 3.39 -16.46
CA PRO A 19 5.50 4.20 -17.66
C PRO A 19 5.04 3.39 -18.88
N GLU A 20 5.36 2.10 -18.93
CA GLU A 20 4.97 1.13 -19.96
C GLU A 20 3.60 0.47 -19.66
N GLU A 21 2.83 1.02 -18.73
CA GLU A 21 1.51 0.55 -18.30
C GLU A 21 1.51 -0.84 -17.63
N GLU A 22 2.67 -1.30 -17.14
CA GLU A 22 2.71 -2.50 -16.30
C GLU A 22 2.04 -2.21 -14.95
N ILE A 23 1.05 -3.04 -14.59
CA ILE A 23 0.30 -2.91 -13.33
C ILE A 23 0.82 -3.95 -12.33
N ILE A 24 1.39 -3.47 -11.22
CA ILE A 24 1.88 -4.31 -10.13
C ILE A 24 1.02 -4.06 -8.89
N PRO A 25 0.02 -4.92 -8.62
CA PRO A 25 -0.79 -4.81 -7.41
C PRO A 25 0.00 -5.28 -6.19
N LEU A 26 -0.14 -4.54 -5.09
CA LEU A 26 0.46 -4.82 -3.79
C LEU A 26 -0.64 -4.90 -2.74
N SER A 27 -0.56 -5.91 -1.88
CA SER A 27 -1.48 -6.09 -0.75
C SER A 27 -0.70 -6.44 0.51
N PHE A 28 -1.10 -5.82 1.62
CA PHE A 28 -0.46 -5.94 2.91
C PHE A 28 -1.51 -6.23 3.97
N LYS A 29 -1.25 -7.24 4.81
CA LYS A 29 -2.03 -7.48 6.01
C LYS A 29 -1.40 -6.71 7.16
N LEU A 30 -2.16 -5.81 7.78
CA LEU A 30 -1.69 -5.10 8.97
C LEU A 30 -1.82 -6.03 10.17
N GLN A 31 -0.77 -6.10 11.00
CA GLN A 31 -0.74 -6.97 12.18
C GLN A 31 -1.44 -6.35 13.41
N PHE A 32 -1.94 -5.13 13.26
CA PHE A 32 -2.59 -4.38 14.32
C PHE A 32 -3.91 -3.81 13.82
N PHE A 33 -4.87 -3.69 14.75
CA PHE A 33 -6.12 -3.01 14.48
C PHE A 33 -5.90 -1.50 14.44
N ASN A 34 -6.49 -0.88 13.43
CA ASN A 34 -6.33 0.52 13.08
C ASN A 34 -7.69 1.12 12.74
N THR A 35 -7.79 2.44 12.76
CA THR A 35 -8.93 3.12 12.13
C THR A 35 -8.74 3.10 10.61
N ASN A 36 -9.83 3.24 9.84
CA ASN A 36 -9.74 3.37 8.38
C ASN A 36 -8.78 4.50 7.96
N ASN A 37 -8.79 5.62 8.68
CA ASN A 37 -7.87 6.72 8.40
C ASN A 37 -6.40 6.29 8.61
N THR A 38 -6.11 5.54 9.67
CA THR A 38 -4.75 5.03 9.91
C THR A 38 -4.34 4.02 8.84
N THR A 39 -5.24 3.14 8.39
CA THR A 39 -4.92 2.17 7.33
C THR A 39 -4.61 2.83 6.00
N GLU A 40 -5.25 3.96 5.70
CA GLU A 40 -4.94 4.75 4.49
C GLU A 40 -3.50 5.26 4.49
N TYR A 41 -3.06 5.86 5.61
CA TYR A 41 -1.68 6.30 5.75
C TYR A 41 -0.67 5.14 5.70
N GLU A 42 -0.99 4.02 6.34
CA GLU A 42 -0.17 2.81 6.27
C GLU A 42 -0.05 2.28 4.84
N SER A 43 -1.14 2.30 4.07
CA SER A 43 -1.14 1.82 2.68
C SER A 43 -0.23 2.66 1.77
N LEU A 44 -0.15 3.96 1.99
CA LEU A 44 0.81 4.84 1.32
C LEU A 44 2.25 4.52 1.74
N LEU A 45 2.51 4.39 3.04
CA LEU A 45 3.86 4.14 3.57
C LEU A 45 4.42 2.80 3.05
N LEU A 46 3.61 1.74 3.12
CA LEU A 46 3.95 0.40 2.65
C LEU A 46 4.14 0.37 1.13
N GLY A 47 3.31 1.09 0.38
CA GLY A 47 3.48 1.25 -1.07
C GLY A 47 4.81 1.91 -1.43
N MET A 48 5.19 2.99 -0.75
CA MET A 48 6.48 3.67 -0.96
C MET A 48 7.66 2.79 -0.58
N GLN A 49 7.58 2.08 0.55
CA GLN A 49 8.61 1.14 0.98
C GLN A 49 8.81 0.02 -0.04
N ALA A 50 7.71 -0.59 -0.51
CA ALA A 50 7.75 -1.63 -1.53
C ALA A 50 8.33 -1.15 -2.87
N ALA A 51 8.09 0.11 -3.24
CA ALA A 51 8.68 0.72 -4.42
C ALA A 51 10.19 0.94 -4.24
N LYS A 52 10.61 1.45 -3.09
CA LYS A 52 12.02 1.64 -2.74
C LYS A 52 12.80 0.33 -2.76
N GLU A 53 12.23 -0.75 -2.20
CA GLU A 53 12.82 -2.10 -2.22
C GLU A 53 12.98 -2.65 -3.65
N ARG A 54 12.12 -2.23 -4.58
CA ARG A 54 12.22 -2.55 -6.02
C ARG A 54 13.18 -1.65 -6.78
N GLY A 55 13.88 -0.73 -6.11
CA GLY A 55 14.83 0.18 -6.74
C GLY A 55 14.19 1.33 -7.51
N ILE A 56 12.88 1.57 -7.32
CA ILE A 56 12.19 2.70 -7.94
C ILE A 56 12.67 3.98 -7.25
N LYS A 57 13.22 4.90 -8.04
CA LYS A 57 13.80 6.17 -7.55
C LYS A 57 12.79 7.31 -7.51
N ASN A 58 11.77 7.25 -8.37
CA ASN A 58 10.77 8.30 -8.52
C ASN A 58 9.38 7.66 -8.55
N LEU A 59 8.50 8.14 -7.67
CA LEU A 59 7.06 7.91 -7.71
C LEU A 59 6.41 9.21 -8.18
N LYS A 60 5.33 9.12 -8.94
CA LYS A 60 4.55 10.26 -9.43
C LYS A 60 3.12 10.16 -8.92
#